data_AF-A0A7I7S0C5-F1
#
_entry.id   AF-A0A7I7S0C5-F1
#
_cell.length_a   1.000
_cell.length_b   1.000
_cell.length_c   1.000
_cell.angle_alpha   90.00
_cell.angle_beta   90.00
_cell.angle_gamma   90.00
#
_symmetry.space_group_name_H-M   'P 1'
#
loop_
_entity.id
_entity.type
_entity.pdbx_description
1 polymer ?
#
loop_
_entity_poly.entity_id
_entity_poly.type
_entity_poly.pdbx_seq_one_letter_code
_entity_poly.pdbx_strand_id
1 'polypeptide(L)' 'MTTATAGLLAGLLLGVAAAAGGFTGFLLALVLGAIGYAVGGHRDGEFDVVALLRGRGRG' A
#
# COMPACT_ATOMS: atom_id res chain seq x y z
N MET A 1 7.35 13.92 -1.35
CA MET A 1 7.54 13.02 -2.51
C MET A 1 6.42 13.30 -3.51
N THR A 2 6.68 13.28 -4.82
CA THR A 2 5.59 13.48 -5.79
C THR A 2 4.75 12.20 -5.90
N THR A 3 3.47 12.33 -6.25
CA THR A 3 2.57 11.19 -6.46
C THR A 3 3.11 10.21 -7.50
N ALA A 4 3.84 10.73 -8.50
CA ALA A 4 4.53 9.92 -9.50
C ALA A 4 5.65 9.08 -8.88
N THR A 5 6.49 9.66 -8.01
CA THR A 5 7.54 8.91 -7.30
C THR A 5 6.96 7.85 -6.36
N ALA A 6 5.86 8.18 -5.67
CA ALA A 6 5.17 7.21 -4.81
C ALA A 6 4.60 6.03 -5.64
N GLY A 7 3.99 6.31 -6.78
CA GLY A 7 3.50 5.28 -7.71
C GLY A 7 4.61 4.41 -8.30
N LEU A 8 5.75 4.99 -8.64
CA LEU A 8 6.93 4.25 -9.14
C LEU A 8 7.43 3.27 -8.07
N LEU A 9 7.62 3.74 -6.84
CA LEU A 9 8.09 2.90 -5.74
C LEU A 9 7.10 1.78 -5.42
N ALA A 10 5.79 2.08 -5.38
CA ALA A 10 4.77 1.07 -5.16
C ALA A 10 4.79 -0.01 -6.26
N GLY A 11 4.88 0.39 -7.54
CA GLY A 11 4.94 -0.54 -8.66
C GLY A 11 6.20 -1.41 -8.67
N LEU A 12 7.36 -0.82 -8.35
CA LEU A 12 8.64 -1.54 -8.29
C LEU A 12 8.62 -2.60 -7.17
N LEU A 13 8.16 -2.24 -5.97
CA LEU A 13 8.03 -3.18 -4.86
C LEU A 13 7.06 -4.32 -5.19
N LEU A 14 5.96 -4.00 -5.87
CA LEU A 14 4.95 -4.97 -6.27
C LEU A 14 5.49 -5.94 -7.33
N GLY A 15 6.27 -5.45 -8.29
CA GLY A 15 6.96 -6.28 -9.28
C GLY A 15 8.00 -7.22 -8.64
N VAL A 16 8.76 -6.74 -7.67
CA VAL A 16 9.71 -7.56 -6.89
C VAL A 16 8.98 -8.65 -6.12
N ALA A 17 7.85 -8.36 -5.49
CA ALA A 17 7.03 -9.35 -4.79
C ALA A 17 6.50 -10.45 -5.74
N ALA A 18 6.07 -10.07 -6.94
CA ALA A 18 5.63 -11.00 -7.96
C ALA A 18 6.79 -11.86 -8.51
N ALA A 19 7.97 -11.28 -8.69
CA ALA A 19 9.15 -12.01 -9.17
C ALA A 19 9.72 -12.99 -8.12
N ALA A 20 9.72 -12.61 -6.84
CA ALA A 20 10.30 -13.42 -5.77
C ALA A 20 9.45 -14.63 -5.36
N GLY A 21 8.12 -14.56 -5.51
CA GLY A 21 7.23 -15.63 -5.04
C GLY A 21 6.08 -15.99 -5.99
N GLY A 22 6.09 -15.49 -7.23
CA GLY A 22 4.99 -15.68 -8.18
C GLY A 22 3.69 -15.02 -7.71
N PHE A 23 2.55 -15.48 -8.24
CA PHE A 23 1.23 -14.95 -7.88
C PHE A 23 0.89 -15.10 -6.40
N THR A 24 1.24 -16.23 -5.79
CA THR A 24 0.99 -16.50 -4.36
C THR A 24 1.86 -15.60 -3.47
N GLY A 25 3.13 -15.38 -3.82
CA GLY A 25 4.01 -14.46 -3.11
C GLY A 25 3.55 -13.00 -3.21
N PHE A 26 3.07 -12.59 -4.37
CA PHE A 26 2.42 -11.28 -4.56
C PHE A 26 1.19 -11.12 -3.66
N LEU A 27 0.29 -12.11 -3.61
CA LEU A 27 -0.91 -12.04 -2.78
C LEU A 27 -0.57 -11.95 -1.29
N LEU A 28 0.40 -12.75 -0.83
CA LEU A 28 0.88 -12.68 0.55
C LEU A 28 1.50 -11.31 0.87
N ALA A 29 2.32 -10.76 -0.02
CA ALA A 29 2.91 -9.44 0.15
C ALA A 29 1.84 -8.33 0.19
N LEU A 30 0.79 -8.44 -0.65
CA LEU A 30 -0.33 -7.50 -0.67
C LEU A 30 -1.12 -7.55 0.64
N VAL A 31 -1.46 -8.76 1.11
CA VAL A 31 -2.19 -8.96 2.36
C VAL A 31 -1.37 -8.48 3.55
N LEU A 32 -0.09 -8.85 3.63
CA LEU A 32 0.79 -8.44 4.72
C LEU A 32 1.04 -6.93 4.71
N GLY A 33 1.22 -6.32 3.54
CA GLY A 33 1.33 -4.87 3.37
C GLY A 33 0.06 -4.14 3.79
N ALA A 34 -1.12 -4.66 3.45
CA ALA A 34 -2.40 -4.10 3.88
C ALA A 34 -2.60 -4.20 5.41
N ILE A 35 -2.22 -5.33 6.00
CA ILE A 35 -2.25 -5.51 7.46
C ILE A 35 -1.27 -4.55 8.14
N GLY A 36 -0.04 -4.45 7.65
CA GLY A 36 0.97 -3.51 8.17
C GLY A 36 0.52 -2.06 8.09
N TYR A 37 -0.11 -1.68 6.97
CA TYR A 37 -0.70 -0.36 6.79
C TYR A 37 -1.85 -0.09 7.78
N ALA A 38 -2.77 -1.05 7.94
CA ALA A 38 -3.89 -0.93 8.87
C ALA A 38 -3.44 -0.85 10.33
N VAL A 39 -2.46 -1.68 10.73
CA VAL A 39 -1.92 -1.69 12.09
C VAL A 39 -1.09 -0.43 12.37
N GLY A 40 -0.28 0.02 11.41
CA GLY A 40 0.45 1.28 11.51
C GLY A 40 -0.48 2.47 11.64
N GLY A 41 -1.51 2.55 10.78
CA GLY A 41 -2.53 3.60 10.84
C GLY A 41 -3.33 3.60 12.15
N HIS A 42 -3.54 2.44 12.76
CA HIS A 42 -4.24 2.36 14.05
C HIS A 42 -3.37 2.83 15.24
N ARG A 43 -2.04 2.66 15.16
CA ARG A 43 -1.09 3.05 16.21
C ARG A 43 -0.89 4.56 16.30
N ASP A 44 -1.00 5.25 15.18
CA ASP A 44 -0.70 6.68 15.13
C ASP A 44 -1.86 7.57 15.61
N GLY A 45 -3.04 7.03 15.96
CA GLY A 45 -4.14 7.75 16.62
C GLY A 45 -4.81 8.88 15.81
N GLU A 46 -4.19 9.33 14.73
CA GLU A 46 -4.61 10.45 13.88
C GLU A 46 -4.52 10.11 12.38
N PHE A 47 -4.02 8.92 12.04
CA PHE A 47 -3.96 8.48 10.66
C PHE A 47 -5.34 8.14 10.16
N ASP A 48 -5.88 9.12 9.45
CA ASP A 48 -7.12 9.06 8.73
C ASP A 48 -7.01 8.06 7.56
N VAL A 49 -7.03 6.78 7.92
CA VAL A 49 -7.24 5.64 7.01
C VAL A 49 -8.51 5.86 6.19
N VAL A 50 -9.46 6.65 6.74
CA VAL A 50 -10.70 7.08 6.08
C VAL A 50 -10.45 8.24 5.10
N ALA A 51 -9.56 9.21 5.34
CA ALA A 51 -9.21 10.27 4.37
C ALA A 51 -8.38 9.74 3.21
N LEU A 52 -7.50 8.77 3.44
CA LEU A 52 -6.80 8.15 2.31
C LEU A 52 -7.78 7.33 1.43
N LEU A 53 -8.83 6.76 2.02
CA LEU A 53 -9.93 6.12 1.29
C LEU A 53 -10.91 7.15 0.66
N ARG A 54 -11.17 8.27 1.34
CA ARG A 54 -12.14 9.32 0.97
C ARG A 54 -11.57 10.35 0.00
N GLY A 55 -10.24 10.49 -0.09
CA GLY A 55 -9.52 11.30 -1.07
C GLY A 55 -9.54 10.73 -2.50
N ARG A 56 -10.18 9.57 -2.72
CA ARG A 56 -10.53 9.04 -4.05
C ARG A 56 -11.88 9.54 -4.56
N GLY A 57 -12.44 10.59 -3.95
CA GLY A 57 -13.47 11.40 -4.58
C GLY A 57 -12.83 12.64 -5.18
N ARG A 58 -12.46 12.62 -6.46
CA ARG A 58 -12.31 13.87 -7.22
C ARG A 58 -13.70 14.30 -7.69
N GLY A 59 -13.98 15.59 -7.59
CA GLY A 59 -14.92 16.23 -8.51
C GLY A 59 -14.38 16.22 -9.95
#